data_AF-A0A6I9YSL1-F1
#
_entry.id   AF-A0A6I9YSL1-F1
#
_cell.length_a   1.000
_cell.length_b   1.000
_cell.length_c   1.000
_cell.angle_alpha   90.00
_cell.angle_beta   90.00
_cell.angle_gamma   90.00
#
_symmetry.space_group_name_H-M   'P 1'
#
loop_
_entity.id
_entity.type
_entity.pdbx_description
1 polymer ?
#
loop_
_entity_poly.entity_id
_entity_poly.type
_entity_poly.pdbx_seq_one_letter_code
_entity_poly.pdbx_strand_id
1 'polypeptide(L)'
;MCSGHGSCINGSKCICDPGYSGPTCRITTKNPDFLKDDFEGQLESDRFLLVSGGKPSRKCGILSGGNNLFFNEEGLRMLMTQDLDLSQARFVQFFMRLGCGKAVPDPRSQPVLLQYSLNGGLRWNLLQEFLFSNSSNIGRYIALEIPLKARSPSTRLRWWQPSENGHFYSPWVIDQILIGGNISGNTVLEDDFSTLDSKKWLLHPGGTKMPVCGSSGDALVFIEKASTRYVVTTDIAINEDSFLQLDFAASCSVTDSCYAIELEYSVDLGLTWQSVVRDCLPTNVECNRYHLQRILVSDTFNKWTRIILPLPPYTKSIA
;
A
#
# COMPACT_ATOMS: atom_id res chain seq x y z
N MET A 1 1.51 -32.46 10.40
CA MET A 1 0.24 -31.96 9.83
C MET A 1 0.43 -31.43 8.40
N CYS A 2 1.20 -32.13 7.55
CA CYS A 2 1.37 -31.79 6.13
C CYS A 2 1.65 -30.29 5.82
N SER A 3 2.37 -29.62 6.73
CA SER A 3 2.66 -28.17 6.70
C SER A 3 1.45 -27.23 6.56
N GLY A 4 0.21 -27.72 6.70
CA GLY A 4 -1.01 -26.96 6.44
C GLY A 4 -1.39 -26.86 4.95
N HIS A 5 -0.72 -27.61 4.08
CA HIS A 5 -0.90 -27.61 2.62
C HIS A 5 -1.15 -29.03 2.08
N GLY A 6 -1.92 -29.81 2.82
CA GLY A 6 -2.28 -31.16 2.40
C GLY A 6 -3.08 -31.94 3.44
N SER A 7 -3.72 -33.00 2.96
CA SER A 7 -4.51 -33.92 3.77
C SER A 7 -3.65 -35.04 4.35
N CYS A 8 -3.75 -35.26 5.67
CA CYS A 8 -3.04 -36.32 6.36
C CYS A 8 -3.85 -37.63 6.31
N ILE A 9 -3.24 -38.70 5.79
CA ILE A 9 -3.83 -40.04 5.72
C ILE A 9 -3.10 -40.96 6.70
N ASN A 10 -3.84 -41.54 7.63
CA ASN A 10 -3.36 -42.51 8.63
C ASN A 10 -2.15 -42.05 9.47
N GLY A 11 -1.92 -40.75 9.58
CA GLY A 11 -0.78 -40.18 10.32
C GLY A 11 0.60 -40.38 9.65
N SER A 12 0.70 -41.13 8.55
CA SER A 12 1.97 -41.53 7.92
C SER A 12 2.19 -40.95 6.52
N LYS A 13 1.13 -40.51 5.84
CA LYS A 13 1.22 -39.97 4.48
C LYS A 13 0.50 -38.62 4.36
N CYS A 14 1.09 -37.72 3.60
CA CYS A 14 0.47 -36.47 3.19
C CYS A 14 0.09 -36.52 1.71
N ILE A 15 -1.15 -36.13 1.40
CA ILE A 15 -1.60 -35.83 0.04
C ILE A 15 -1.58 -34.31 -0.09
N CYS A 16 -0.64 -33.77 -0.87
CA CYS A 16 -0.42 -32.33 -0.95
C CYS A 16 -1.46 -31.62 -1.80
N ASP A 17 -1.77 -30.40 -1.40
CA ASP A 17 -2.62 -29.49 -2.18
C ASP A 17 -1.88 -29.02 -3.45
N PRO A 18 -2.59 -28.55 -4.49
CA PRO A 18 -1.96 -28.03 -5.71
C PRO A 18 -0.90 -26.95 -5.41
N GLY A 19 0.24 -27.02 -6.09
CA GLY A 19 1.37 -26.10 -5.87
C GLY A 19 2.33 -26.53 -4.74
N TYR A 20 1.99 -27.58 -3.98
CA TYR A 20 2.83 -28.13 -2.91
C TYR A 20 3.28 -29.56 -3.20
N SER A 21 4.50 -29.89 -2.76
CA SER A 21 5.14 -31.17 -3.04
C SER A 21 6.07 -31.63 -1.91
N GLY A 22 6.60 -32.85 -2.06
CA GLY A 22 7.45 -33.52 -1.08
C GLY A 22 6.65 -34.30 -0.02
N PRO A 23 7.33 -35.05 0.85
CA PRO A 23 6.69 -35.97 1.80
C PRO A 23 5.84 -35.26 2.88
N THR A 24 6.08 -33.96 3.10
CA THR A 24 5.43 -33.13 4.12
C THR A 24 4.75 -31.89 3.55
N CYS A 25 4.60 -31.79 2.22
CA CYS A 25 3.97 -30.67 1.52
C CYS A 25 4.58 -29.30 1.85
N ARG A 26 5.90 -29.27 2.03
CA ARG A 26 6.66 -28.05 2.35
C ARG A 26 7.25 -27.39 1.12
N ILE A 27 7.53 -28.16 0.07
CA ILE A 27 8.16 -27.64 -1.15
C ILE A 27 7.04 -27.00 -1.97
N THR A 28 7.10 -25.69 -2.14
CA THR A 28 6.09 -24.91 -2.86
C THR A 28 6.67 -24.40 -4.18
N THR A 29 5.82 -24.25 -5.19
CA THR A 29 6.12 -23.38 -6.34
C THR A 29 6.29 -21.93 -5.87
N LYS A 30 7.00 -21.09 -6.63
CA LYS A 30 7.26 -19.71 -6.21
C LYS A 30 5.93 -18.95 -5.99
N ASN A 31 5.65 -18.58 -4.74
CA ASN A 31 4.51 -17.75 -4.37
C ASN A 31 4.71 -16.30 -4.85
N PRO A 32 3.62 -15.54 -5.06
CA PRO A 32 3.73 -14.12 -5.38
C PRO A 32 4.40 -13.37 -4.21
N ASP A 33 5.33 -12.49 -4.56
CA ASP A 33 6.10 -11.63 -3.67
C ASP A 33 5.43 -10.27 -3.44
N PHE A 34 4.29 -10.03 -4.08
CA PHE A 34 3.54 -8.79 -4.02
C PHE A 34 2.04 -9.06 -4.12
N LEU A 35 1.26 -8.35 -3.31
CA LEU A 35 -0.19 -8.36 -3.38
C LEU A 35 -0.68 -6.92 -3.33
N LYS A 36 -1.59 -6.57 -4.26
CA LYS A 36 -2.34 -5.31 -4.26
C LYS A 36 -3.81 -5.62 -4.52
N ASP A 37 -4.70 -5.01 -3.75
CA ASP A 37 -6.13 -5.00 -4.03
C ASP A 37 -6.74 -3.66 -3.61
N ASP A 38 -7.37 -2.99 -4.57
CA ASP A 38 -8.11 -1.73 -4.42
C ASP A 38 -9.63 -1.94 -4.37
N PHE A 39 -10.10 -3.19 -4.45
CA PHE A 39 -11.50 -3.59 -4.43
C PHE A 39 -12.36 -3.02 -5.57
N GLU A 40 -11.75 -2.52 -6.65
CA GLU A 40 -12.47 -2.09 -7.86
C GLU A 40 -12.84 -3.26 -8.76
N GLY A 41 -11.99 -4.28 -8.78
CA GLY A 41 -12.17 -5.50 -9.57
C GLY A 41 -13.08 -6.54 -8.91
N GLN A 42 -13.16 -7.72 -9.54
CA GLN A 42 -13.75 -8.88 -8.89
C GLN A 42 -12.84 -9.31 -7.72
N LEU A 43 -13.44 -9.73 -6.60
CA LEU A 43 -12.67 -10.36 -5.52
C LEU A 43 -12.13 -11.69 -6.04
N GLU A 44 -10.88 -11.67 -6.52
CA GLU A 44 -10.26 -12.84 -7.13
C GLU A 44 -9.73 -13.80 -6.07
N SER A 45 -9.96 -15.09 -6.31
CA SER A 45 -9.55 -16.17 -5.40
C SER A 45 -8.04 -16.37 -5.35
N ASP A 46 -7.28 -15.77 -6.27
CA ASP A 46 -5.82 -15.87 -6.36
C ASP A 46 -5.09 -14.90 -5.40
N ARG A 47 -5.77 -13.86 -4.90
CA ARG A 47 -5.26 -12.94 -3.87
C ARG A 47 -5.72 -13.33 -2.49
N PHE A 48 -6.99 -13.72 -2.34
CA PHE A 48 -7.59 -14.05 -1.06
C PHE A 48 -8.14 -15.48 -1.03
N LEU A 49 -7.69 -16.26 -0.05
CA LEU A 49 -8.23 -17.59 0.23
C LEU A 49 -9.63 -17.53 0.82
N LEU A 50 -9.92 -16.48 1.60
CA LEU A 50 -11.19 -16.31 2.27
C LEU A 50 -11.53 -14.83 2.42
N VAL A 51 -12.75 -14.47 1.99
CA VAL A 51 -13.40 -13.21 2.30
C VAL A 51 -14.73 -13.54 2.98
N SER A 52 -14.78 -13.41 4.31
CA SER A 52 -15.95 -13.76 5.12
C SER A 52 -16.49 -12.53 5.83
N GLY A 53 -17.79 -12.25 5.64
CA GLY A 53 -18.49 -11.10 6.24
C GLY A 53 -18.15 -9.73 5.62
N GLY A 54 -17.25 -9.69 4.63
CA GLY A 54 -16.85 -8.49 3.89
C GLY A 54 -17.44 -8.46 2.49
N LYS A 55 -17.92 -7.30 2.04
CA LYS A 55 -18.46 -7.09 0.69
C LYS A 55 -17.91 -5.80 0.06
N PRO A 56 -17.60 -5.79 -1.25
CA PRO A 56 -17.24 -4.55 -1.95
C PRO A 56 -18.38 -3.52 -1.80
N SER A 57 -18.04 -2.31 -1.38
CA SER A 57 -19.01 -1.25 -1.13
C SER A 57 -18.41 0.13 -1.30
N ARG A 58 -19.27 1.13 -1.54
CA ARG A 58 -18.91 2.55 -1.43
C ARG A 58 -19.34 3.17 -0.10
N LYS A 59 -20.02 2.39 0.75
CA LYS A 59 -20.43 2.84 2.08
C LYS A 59 -19.22 2.96 2.98
N CYS A 60 -19.26 3.92 3.90
CA CYS A 60 -18.20 4.10 4.89
C CYS A 60 -16.80 4.31 4.29
N GLY A 61 -16.73 4.84 3.07
CA GLY A 61 -15.48 5.03 2.34
C GLY A 61 -14.44 5.84 3.11
N ILE A 62 -13.18 5.49 2.86
CA ILE A 62 -12.00 6.16 3.39
C ILE A 62 -11.47 7.13 2.34
N LEU A 63 -11.32 6.63 1.11
CA LEU A 63 -10.95 7.42 -0.05
C LEU A 63 -12.16 8.16 -0.62
N SER A 64 -11.86 9.27 -1.29
CA SER A 64 -12.87 10.18 -1.86
C SER A 64 -13.63 9.57 -3.05
N GLY A 65 -13.19 8.43 -3.56
CA GLY A 65 -13.81 7.66 -4.65
C GLY A 65 -13.30 6.23 -4.63
N GLY A 66 -14.01 5.34 -5.32
CA GLY A 66 -13.72 3.91 -5.36
C GLY A 66 -14.60 3.06 -4.43
N ASN A 67 -14.48 1.75 -4.60
CA ASN A 67 -15.00 0.74 -3.70
C ASN A 67 -14.00 0.48 -2.56
N ASN A 68 -14.49 -0.12 -1.50
CA ASN A 68 -13.72 -0.62 -0.37
C ASN A 68 -14.33 -1.94 0.09
N LEU A 69 -13.65 -2.68 0.97
CA LEU A 69 -14.19 -3.89 1.55
C LEU A 69 -14.87 -3.59 2.89
N PHE A 70 -16.20 -3.71 2.92
CA PHE A 70 -17.05 -3.33 4.05
C PHE A 70 -17.53 -4.54 4.86
N PHE A 71 -17.20 -4.56 6.15
CA PHE A 71 -17.60 -5.60 7.10
C PHE A 71 -18.74 -5.11 7.99
N ASN A 72 -19.96 -5.53 7.65
CA ASN A 72 -21.18 -5.15 8.37
C ASN A 72 -22.10 -6.34 8.65
N GLU A 73 -21.73 -7.54 8.21
CA GLU A 73 -22.52 -8.75 8.43
C GLU A 73 -22.14 -9.41 9.76
N GLU A 74 -23.05 -10.22 10.27
CA GLU A 74 -22.84 -11.09 11.42
C GLU A 74 -22.15 -12.40 10.98
N GLY A 75 -21.74 -13.21 11.94
CA GLY A 75 -21.04 -14.48 11.71
C GLY A 75 -19.52 -14.33 11.80
N LEU A 76 -18.81 -14.76 10.76
CA LEU A 76 -17.35 -14.66 10.70
C LEU A 76 -16.93 -13.42 9.91
N ARG A 77 -16.09 -12.58 10.52
CA ARG A 77 -15.43 -11.46 9.84
C ARG A 77 -13.94 -11.77 9.70
N MET A 78 -13.56 -12.27 8.52
CA MET A 78 -12.19 -12.66 8.23
C MET A 78 -11.81 -12.40 6.78
N LEU A 79 -10.68 -11.75 6.56
CA LEU A 79 -10.02 -11.62 5.28
C LEU A 79 -8.69 -12.36 5.35
N MET A 80 -8.44 -13.32 4.47
CA MET A 80 -7.21 -14.12 4.47
C MET A 80 -6.57 -14.10 3.09
N THR A 81 -5.29 -13.73 3.03
CA THR A 81 -4.51 -13.76 1.79
C THR A 81 -4.20 -15.21 1.39
N GLN A 82 -3.85 -15.40 0.12
CA GLN A 82 -3.05 -16.53 -0.31
C GLN A 82 -1.67 -16.53 0.35
N ASP A 83 -0.95 -17.64 0.23
CA ASP A 83 0.44 -17.68 0.69
C ASP A 83 1.31 -16.80 -0.21
N LEU A 84 2.08 -15.90 0.41
CA LEU A 84 2.96 -14.97 -0.26
C LEU A 84 4.42 -15.32 0.06
N ASP A 85 5.33 -15.02 -0.88
CA ASP A 85 6.75 -15.01 -0.61
C ASP A 85 7.14 -13.68 0.05
N LEU A 86 7.14 -13.67 1.38
CA LEU A 86 7.53 -12.50 2.18
C LEU A 86 9.00 -12.54 2.59
N SER A 87 9.82 -13.40 1.98
CA SER A 87 11.24 -13.55 2.37
C SER A 87 12.02 -12.23 2.30
N GLN A 88 11.68 -11.36 1.35
CA GLN A 88 12.27 -10.02 1.17
C GLN A 88 11.27 -8.87 1.34
N ALA A 89 10.05 -9.15 1.80
CA ALA A 89 9.03 -8.12 1.95
C ALA A 89 9.40 -7.12 3.06
N ARG A 90 9.13 -5.84 2.80
CA ARG A 90 9.36 -4.73 3.72
C ARG A 90 8.10 -4.37 4.50
N PHE A 91 6.95 -4.27 3.83
CA PHE A 91 5.76 -3.69 4.44
C PHE A 91 4.47 -4.46 4.15
N VAL A 92 3.51 -4.25 5.05
CA VAL A 92 2.07 -4.36 4.79
C VAL A 92 1.44 -3.01 5.07
N GLN A 93 0.71 -2.47 4.09
CA GLN A 93 0.07 -1.16 4.18
C GLN A 93 -1.37 -1.23 3.65
N PHE A 94 -2.25 -0.44 4.26
CA PHE A 94 -3.66 -0.38 3.90
C PHE A 94 -4.32 0.83 4.56
N PHE A 95 -5.50 1.20 4.08
CA PHE A 95 -6.38 2.13 4.77
C PHE A 95 -7.40 1.35 5.58
N MET A 96 -7.66 1.80 6.82
CA MET A 96 -8.69 1.20 7.66
C MET A 96 -9.52 2.23 8.40
N ARG A 97 -10.80 1.92 8.60
CA ARG A 97 -11.74 2.72 9.38
C ARG A 97 -12.54 1.81 10.31
N LEU A 98 -12.41 2.03 11.61
CA LEU A 98 -13.09 1.26 12.65
C LEU A 98 -14.29 2.07 13.17
N GLY A 99 -15.45 1.85 12.55
CA GLY A 99 -16.69 2.57 12.81
C GLY A 99 -17.10 3.49 11.66
N CYS A 100 -18.37 3.40 11.26
CA CYS A 100 -18.87 4.01 10.02
C CYS A 100 -19.86 5.17 10.21
N GLY A 101 -20.05 5.62 11.45
CA GLY A 101 -20.94 6.72 11.80
C GLY A 101 -20.20 7.96 12.28
N LYS A 102 -20.95 9.06 12.46
CA LYS A 102 -20.46 10.27 13.14
C LYS A 102 -20.29 10.05 14.65
N ALA A 103 -21.05 9.10 15.21
CA ALA A 103 -20.94 8.73 16.61
C ALA A 103 -19.65 7.94 16.87
N VAL A 104 -19.20 8.01 18.12
CA VAL A 104 -18.14 7.16 18.64
C VAL A 104 -18.59 5.69 18.54
N PRO A 105 -17.72 4.77 18.08
CA PRO A 105 -18.05 3.34 18.04
C PRO A 105 -18.34 2.78 19.43
N ASP A 106 -19.17 1.74 19.51
CA ASP A 106 -19.51 1.11 20.79
C ASP A 106 -18.24 0.57 21.47
N PRO A 107 -17.96 0.90 22.75
CA PRO A 107 -16.74 0.46 23.43
C PRO A 107 -16.67 -1.06 23.64
N ARG A 108 -17.77 -1.79 23.46
CA ARG A 108 -17.81 -3.27 23.49
C ARG A 108 -17.37 -3.90 22.16
N SER A 109 -17.10 -3.09 21.14
CA SER A 109 -16.67 -3.56 19.81
C SER A 109 -15.32 -4.25 19.93
N GLN A 110 -15.28 -5.51 19.51
CA GLN A 110 -14.04 -6.29 19.50
C GLN A 110 -13.05 -5.74 18.46
N PRO A 111 -11.75 -5.78 18.75
CA PRO A 111 -10.72 -5.22 17.88
C PRO A 111 -10.58 -6.00 16.57
N VAL A 112 -9.97 -5.39 15.56
CA VAL A 112 -9.53 -6.11 14.36
C VAL A 112 -8.08 -6.56 14.58
N LEU A 113 -7.82 -7.85 14.40
CA LEU A 113 -6.51 -8.46 14.60
C LEU A 113 -5.87 -8.72 13.23
N LEU A 114 -4.70 -8.15 13.00
CA LEU A 114 -3.84 -8.54 11.89
C LEU A 114 -2.86 -9.62 12.37
N GLN A 115 -2.91 -10.77 11.73
CA GLN A 115 -2.11 -11.94 12.09
C GLN A 115 -1.42 -12.54 10.87
N TYR A 116 -0.37 -13.32 11.11
CA TYR A 116 0.32 -14.09 10.07
C TYR A 116 0.50 -15.55 10.45
N SER A 117 0.61 -16.40 9.44
CA SER A 117 0.86 -17.84 9.57
C SER A 117 1.96 -18.27 8.60
N LEU A 118 2.85 -19.15 9.08
CA LEU A 118 3.95 -19.76 8.31
C LEU A 118 3.68 -21.23 7.92
N ASN A 119 2.48 -21.73 8.23
CA ASN A 119 2.15 -23.16 8.12
C ASN A 119 0.71 -23.37 7.67
N GLY A 120 0.30 -22.66 6.62
CA GLY A 120 -0.99 -22.87 5.98
C GLY A 120 -2.22 -22.54 6.84
N GLY A 121 -2.06 -21.74 7.90
CA GLY A 121 -3.14 -21.32 8.80
C GLY A 121 -3.34 -22.21 10.02
N LEU A 122 -2.44 -23.17 10.27
CA LEU A 122 -2.51 -24.03 11.47
C LEU A 122 -2.19 -23.29 12.76
N ARG A 123 -1.25 -22.32 12.72
CA ARG A 123 -0.91 -21.45 13.85
C ARG A 123 -0.80 -20.01 13.38
N TRP A 124 -1.32 -19.10 14.20
CA TRP A 124 -1.35 -17.67 13.90
C TRP A 124 -0.56 -16.89 14.95
N ASN A 125 0.23 -15.93 14.49
CA ASN A 125 0.96 -14.98 15.32
C ASN A 125 0.40 -13.58 15.09
N LEU A 126 0.30 -12.77 16.13
CA LEU A 126 -0.20 -11.40 16.06
C LEU A 126 0.87 -10.47 15.47
N LEU A 127 0.50 -9.65 14.48
CA LEU A 127 1.28 -8.50 14.03
C LEU A 127 0.84 -7.24 14.76
N GLN A 128 -0.46 -6.96 14.72
CA GLN A 128 -1.02 -5.75 15.29
C GLN A 128 -2.48 -5.96 15.70
N GLU A 129 -2.86 -5.36 16.82
CA GLU A 129 -4.23 -5.23 17.27
C GLU A 129 -4.72 -3.80 17.02
N PHE A 130 -5.91 -3.67 16.45
CA PHE A 130 -6.53 -2.38 16.14
C PHE A 130 -7.83 -2.21 16.91
N LEU A 131 -7.77 -1.37 17.93
CA LEU A 131 -8.87 -1.12 18.86
C LEU A 131 -9.82 -0.05 18.33
N PHE A 132 -11.12 -0.24 18.55
CA PHE A 132 -12.10 0.81 18.38
C PHE A 132 -11.88 1.89 19.46
N SER A 133 -11.95 3.16 19.06
CA SER A 133 -11.74 4.30 19.95
C SER A 133 -12.55 5.52 19.51
N ASN A 134 -12.53 6.57 20.32
CA ASN A 134 -13.20 7.85 20.05
C ASN A 134 -12.79 8.50 18.72
N SER A 135 -11.64 8.10 18.15
CA SER A 135 -11.07 8.68 16.94
C SER A 135 -10.85 7.66 15.82
N SER A 136 -11.32 6.41 15.98
CA SER A 136 -11.11 5.33 15.01
C SER A 136 -12.15 5.30 13.89
N ASN A 137 -13.25 6.06 14.04
CA ASN A 137 -14.31 6.21 13.05
C ASN A 137 -13.94 7.15 11.89
N ILE A 138 -12.69 7.59 11.81
CA ILE A 138 -12.07 8.31 10.71
C ILE A 138 -11.11 7.33 10.02
N GLY A 139 -11.13 7.30 8.69
CA GLY A 139 -10.21 6.45 7.93
C GLY A 139 -8.76 6.88 8.14
N ARG A 140 -7.88 5.89 8.35
CA ARG A 140 -6.45 6.10 8.57
C ARG A 140 -5.63 5.23 7.64
N TYR A 141 -4.52 5.78 7.18
CA TYR A 141 -3.46 5.02 6.57
C TYR A 141 -2.69 4.26 7.66
N ILE A 142 -2.42 2.98 7.41
CA ILE A 142 -1.66 2.08 8.27
C ILE A 142 -0.55 1.49 7.42
N ALA A 143 0.67 1.57 7.91
CA ALA A 143 1.82 0.89 7.33
C ALA A 143 2.62 0.24 8.46
N LEU A 144 2.94 -1.04 8.30
CA LEU A 144 3.69 -1.84 9.27
C LEU A 144 4.84 -2.53 8.56
N GLU A 145 6.01 -2.54 9.20
CA GLU A 145 7.13 -3.33 8.72
C GLU A 145 6.86 -4.84 8.93
N ILE A 146 7.17 -5.66 7.93
CA ILE A 146 7.09 -7.12 8.06
C ILE A 146 8.23 -7.59 8.97
N PRO A 147 7.92 -8.16 10.16
CA PRO A 147 8.96 -8.59 11.09
C PRO A 147 9.73 -9.79 10.54
N LEU A 148 10.99 -9.95 10.92
CA LEU A 148 11.85 -11.05 10.46
C LEU A 148 11.20 -12.44 10.65
N LYS A 149 10.45 -12.63 11.74
CA LYS A 149 9.74 -13.90 12.03
C LYS A 149 8.58 -14.17 11.08
N ALA A 150 8.09 -13.18 10.34
CA ALA A 150 7.07 -13.33 9.31
C ALA A 150 7.65 -13.45 7.90
N ARG A 151 8.97 -13.28 7.72
CA ARG A 151 9.62 -13.38 6.41
C ARG A 151 9.87 -14.85 6.06
N SER A 152 9.03 -15.41 5.18
CA SER A 152 9.21 -16.76 4.65
C SER A 152 8.64 -16.90 3.24
N PRO A 153 9.06 -17.92 2.47
CA PRO A 153 8.53 -18.17 1.12
C PRO A 153 7.04 -18.55 1.05
N SER A 154 6.41 -18.85 2.19
CA SER A 154 4.99 -19.19 2.27
C SER A 154 4.42 -18.62 3.57
N THR A 155 4.05 -17.33 3.51
CA THR A 155 3.43 -16.62 4.62
C THR A 155 2.10 -16.06 4.17
N ARG A 156 1.04 -16.34 4.93
CA ARG A 156 -0.27 -15.71 4.72
C ARG A 156 -0.62 -14.77 5.86
N LEU A 157 -1.33 -13.71 5.53
CA LEU A 157 -1.87 -12.77 6.51
C LEU A 157 -3.38 -12.92 6.62
N ARG A 158 -3.93 -12.57 7.79
CA ARG A 158 -5.37 -12.40 7.94
C ARG A 158 -5.71 -11.17 8.79
N TRP A 159 -6.82 -10.54 8.42
CA TRP A 159 -7.55 -9.61 9.28
C TRP A 159 -8.75 -10.34 9.84
N TRP A 160 -8.88 -10.39 11.16
CA TRP A 160 -9.94 -11.13 11.83
C TRP A 160 -10.52 -10.30 12.97
N GLN A 161 -11.85 -10.19 13.02
CA GLN A 161 -12.55 -9.61 14.16
C GLN A 161 -13.19 -10.75 14.97
N PRO A 162 -12.78 -10.98 16.23
CA PRO A 162 -13.36 -12.03 17.05
C PRO A 162 -14.78 -11.67 17.50
N SER A 163 -15.61 -12.69 17.68
CA SER A 163 -16.92 -12.59 18.32
C SER A 163 -17.30 -13.95 18.91
N GLU A 164 -17.82 -13.96 20.13
CA GLU A 164 -18.21 -15.20 20.82
C GLU A 164 -19.51 -15.80 20.27
N ASN A 165 -20.44 -14.94 19.86
CA ASN A 165 -21.78 -15.32 19.38
C ASN A 165 -22.00 -14.99 17.90
N GLY A 166 -20.96 -14.51 17.21
CA GLY A 166 -21.06 -14.04 15.82
C GLY A 166 -21.75 -12.69 15.67
N HIS A 167 -22.07 -11.98 16.75
CA HIS A 167 -22.63 -10.62 16.69
C HIS A 167 -21.55 -9.55 16.83
N PHE A 168 -21.72 -8.42 16.13
CA PHE A 168 -20.79 -7.29 16.14
C PHE A 168 -21.50 -5.94 16.34
N TYR A 169 -21.00 -5.12 17.26
CA TYR A 169 -21.58 -3.81 17.56
C TYR A 169 -21.26 -2.73 16.52
N SER A 170 -20.04 -2.74 15.98
CA SER A 170 -19.58 -1.73 15.02
C SER A 170 -19.11 -2.37 13.72
N PRO A 171 -19.43 -1.77 12.56
CA PRO A 171 -18.84 -2.15 11.29
C PRO A 171 -17.45 -1.54 11.11
N TRP A 172 -16.68 -2.10 10.19
CA TRP A 172 -15.38 -1.55 9.79
C TRP A 172 -15.14 -1.74 8.29
N VAL A 173 -14.19 -0.96 7.77
CA VAL A 173 -13.81 -0.94 6.36
C VAL A 173 -12.30 -1.04 6.24
N ILE A 174 -11.85 -1.76 5.21
CA ILE A 174 -10.46 -1.79 4.74
C ILE A 174 -10.40 -1.49 3.25
N ASP A 175 -9.35 -0.81 2.82
CA ASP A 175 -9.16 -0.35 1.45
C ASP A 175 -7.66 -0.30 1.08
N GLN A 176 -7.33 -0.39 -0.21
CA GLN A 176 -5.96 -0.32 -0.77
C GLN A 176 -4.95 -1.20 -0.02
N ILE A 177 -5.17 -2.52 0.02
CA ILE A 177 -4.22 -3.43 0.66
C ILE A 177 -3.01 -3.59 -0.26
N LEU A 178 -1.82 -3.28 0.24
CA LEU A 178 -0.55 -3.60 -0.41
C LEU A 178 0.37 -4.37 0.54
N ILE A 179 0.96 -5.45 0.03
CA ILE A 179 1.95 -6.27 0.75
C ILE A 179 3.12 -6.51 -0.18
N GLY A 180 4.33 -6.18 0.27
CA GLY A 180 5.54 -6.40 -0.53
C GLY A 180 6.67 -5.46 -0.14
N GLY A 181 7.27 -4.82 -1.15
CA GLY A 181 8.52 -4.08 -1.01
C GLY A 181 9.75 -5.00 -1.07
N ASN A 182 10.94 -4.42 -1.00
CA ASN A 182 12.19 -5.18 -1.08
C ASN A 182 13.27 -4.59 -0.16
N ILE A 183 13.60 -5.33 0.90
CA ILE A 183 14.62 -4.96 1.88
C ILE A 183 16.07 -5.09 1.38
N SER A 184 16.29 -5.58 0.16
CA SER A 184 17.64 -5.88 -0.38
C SER A 184 18.48 -4.63 -0.69
N GLY A 185 18.00 -3.43 -0.34
CA GLY A 185 18.77 -2.19 -0.53
C GLY A 185 18.78 -1.69 -1.97
N ASN A 186 17.70 -1.89 -2.73
CA ASN A 186 17.64 -1.35 -4.09
C ASN A 186 17.75 0.20 -4.05
N THR A 187 18.69 0.76 -4.81
CA THR A 187 18.96 2.20 -4.83
C THR A 187 18.38 2.91 -6.05
N VAL A 188 17.74 2.18 -6.98
CA VAL A 188 17.30 2.73 -8.26
C VAL A 188 15.82 2.43 -8.49
N LEU A 189 15.06 3.47 -8.82
CA LEU A 189 13.72 3.39 -9.39
C LEU A 189 13.71 4.19 -10.68
N GLU A 190 13.47 3.49 -11.78
CA GLU A 190 13.36 4.08 -13.11
C GLU A 190 12.07 3.60 -13.78
N ASP A 191 11.47 4.48 -14.58
CA ASP A 191 10.28 4.16 -15.36
C ASP A 191 10.15 5.11 -16.56
N ASP A 192 9.69 4.57 -17.69
CA ASP A 192 9.31 5.30 -18.89
C ASP A 192 7.79 5.27 -19.12
N PHE A 193 7.04 4.68 -18.20
CA PHE A 193 5.60 4.44 -18.23
C PHE A 193 5.11 3.61 -19.43
N SER A 194 5.97 2.79 -20.04
CA SER A 194 5.54 1.76 -20.99
C SER A 194 4.51 0.82 -20.36
N THR A 195 4.74 0.44 -19.10
CA THR A 195 3.81 -0.27 -18.22
C THR A 195 3.67 0.50 -16.90
N LEU A 196 2.55 0.34 -16.20
CA LEU A 196 2.36 0.91 -14.87
C LEU A 196 2.53 -0.19 -13.83
N ASP A 197 3.79 -0.48 -13.47
CA ASP A 197 4.12 -1.53 -12.51
C ASP A 197 3.70 -1.11 -11.09
N SER A 198 2.71 -1.81 -10.53
CA SER A 198 2.20 -1.56 -9.18
C SER A 198 3.21 -1.88 -8.06
N LYS A 199 4.29 -2.61 -8.35
CA LYS A 199 5.40 -2.82 -7.41
C LYS A 199 6.28 -1.58 -7.26
N LYS A 200 6.33 -0.72 -8.29
CA LYS A 200 7.07 0.56 -8.30
C LYS A 200 6.18 1.72 -7.90
N TRP A 201 4.97 1.77 -8.43
CA TRP A 201 3.98 2.83 -8.21
C TRP A 201 2.84 2.29 -7.34
N LEU A 202 3.03 2.38 -6.03
CA LEU A 202 2.15 1.74 -5.04
C LEU A 202 0.72 2.30 -5.13
N LEU A 203 0.60 3.63 -5.09
CA LEU A 203 -0.67 4.35 -5.13
C LEU A 203 -0.60 5.42 -6.21
N HIS A 204 -1.65 5.57 -7.01
CA HIS A 204 -1.75 6.62 -8.03
C HIS A 204 -3.22 7.06 -8.27
N PRO A 205 -3.98 7.43 -7.21
CA PRO A 205 -5.38 7.82 -7.38
C PRO A 205 -5.52 9.05 -8.28
N GLY A 206 -6.45 8.98 -9.23
CA GLY A 206 -6.67 10.02 -10.24
C GLY A 206 -5.61 10.06 -11.34
N GLY A 207 -4.65 9.14 -11.35
CA GLY A 207 -3.62 9.01 -12.36
C GLY A 207 -3.95 7.91 -13.37
N THR A 208 -3.82 8.23 -14.66
CA THR A 208 -4.05 7.30 -15.78
C THR A 208 -2.80 7.24 -16.66
N LYS A 209 -2.41 6.03 -17.09
CA LYS A 209 -1.31 5.82 -18.04
C LYS A 209 -1.81 6.15 -19.45
N MET A 210 -1.38 7.27 -20.01
CA MET A 210 -1.80 7.72 -21.34
C MET A 210 -0.82 8.77 -21.90
N PRO A 211 -0.79 9.00 -23.23
CA PRO A 211 0.03 10.06 -23.79
C PRO A 211 -0.65 11.43 -23.58
N VAL A 212 0.13 12.48 -23.32
CA VAL A 212 -0.37 13.85 -23.17
C VAL A 212 0.68 14.88 -23.55
N CYS A 213 0.25 16.04 -24.06
CA CYS A 213 1.12 17.17 -24.38
C CYS A 213 2.30 16.84 -25.32
N GLY A 214 2.13 15.86 -26.23
CA GLY A 214 3.20 15.41 -27.12
C GLY A 214 4.33 14.66 -26.40
N SER A 215 4.02 13.93 -25.33
CA SER A 215 4.96 13.03 -24.67
C SER A 215 5.57 12.02 -25.65
N SER A 216 6.82 11.61 -25.42
CA SER A 216 7.55 10.65 -26.27
C SER A 216 6.96 9.23 -26.26
N GLY A 217 6.10 8.95 -25.29
CA GLY A 217 5.32 7.73 -25.12
C GLY A 217 4.15 8.01 -24.18
N ASP A 218 3.70 6.99 -23.45
CA ASP A 218 2.75 7.20 -22.36
C ASP A 218 3.42 7.90 -21.18
N ALA A 219 2.62 8.57 -20.36
CA ALA A 219 3.04 9.13 -19.07
C ALA A 219 2.00 8.78 -18.01
N LEU A 220 2.32 8.99 -16.74
CA LEU A 220 1.33 9.00 -15.66
C LEU A 220 0.66 10.37 -15.60
N VAL A 221 -0.62 10.43 -15.97
CA VAL A 221 -1.35 11.68 -16.23
C VAL A 221 -2.51 11.88 -15.26
N PHE A 222 -2.61 13.06 -14.66
CA PHE A 222 -3.68 13.44 -13.71
C PHE A 222 -4.67 14.44 -14.34
N ILE A 223 -5.47 13.97 -15.30
CA ILE A 223 -6.38 14.82 -16.07
C ILE A 223 -7.86 14.64 -15.70
N GLU A 224 -8.26 13.42 -15.32
CA GLU A 224 -9.64 13.07 -15.07
C GLU A 224 -10.22 13.76 -13.83
N LYS A 225 -11.55 13.88 -13.78
CA LYS A 225 -12.25 14.44 -12.63
C LYS A 225 -12.06 13.53 -11.41
N ALA A 226 -11.14 13.91 -10.53
CA ALA A 226 -10.83 13.20 -9.30
C ALA A 226 -10.77 14.20 -8.14
N SER A 227 -11.22 13.76 -6.97
CA SER A 227 -11.15 14.51 -5.71
C SER A 227 -9.79 14.39 -5.02
N THR A 228 -8.95 13.45 -5.48
CA THR A 228 -7.63 13.17 -4.92
C THR A 228 -6.69 12.81 -6.06
N ARG A 229 -5.51 13.43 -6.09
CA ARG A 229 -4.48 13.28 -7.12
C ARG A 229 -3.12 13.24 -6.46
N TYR A 230 -2.47 12.09 -6.46
CA TYR A 230 -1.09 11.92 -6.02
C TYR A 230 -0.53 10.61 -6.59
N VAL A 231 0.79 10.45 -6.50
CA VAL A 231 1.46 9.17 -6.77
C VAL A 231 2.48 8.88 -5.67
N VAL A 232 2.54 7.62 -5.24
CA VAL A 232 3.48 7.13 -4.22
C VAL A 232 4.35 6.04 -4.84
N THR A 233 5.66 6.23 -4.76
CA THR A 233 6.64 5.22 -5.16
C THR A 233 6.80 4.14 -4.09
N THR A 234 7.40 3.02 -4.46
CA THR A 234 7.95 2.07 -3.50
C THR A 234 9.21 2.60 -2.83
N ASP A 235 9.63 1.96 -1.74
CA ASP A 235 10.84 2.34 -1.01
C ASP A 235 12.11 2.03 -1.82
N ILE A 236 13.08 2.95 -1.77
CA ILE A 236 14.45 2.75 -2.27
C ILE A 236 15.46 3.32 -1.28
N ALA A 237 16.67 2.79 -1.30
CA ALA A 237 17.76 3.26 -0.46
C ALA A 237 18.36 4.53 -1.06
N ILE A 238 18.43 5.59 -0.26
CA ILE A 238 18.95 6.89 -0.66
C ILE A 238 20.29 7.15 0.03
N ASN A 239 21.32 7.42 -0.78
CA ASN A 239 22.70 7.69 -0.35
C ASN A 239 23.17 9.10 -0.78
N GLU A 240 24.46 9.39 -0.64
CA GLU A 240 25.03 10.72 -0.91
C GLU A 240 25.05 11.10 -2.40
N ASP A 241 25.11 10.10 -3.27
CA ASP A 241 25.19 10.25 -4.72
C ASP A 241 23.81 10.17 -5.40
N SER A 242 22.75 9.99 -4.59
CA SER A 242 21.39 9.82 -5.08
C SER A 242 20.80 11.16 -5.54
N PHE A 243 20.12 11.13 -6.68
CA PHE A 243 19.41 12.28 -7.24
C PHE A 243 18.07 11.83 -7.83
N LEU A 244 17.13 12.76 -7.90
CA LEU A 244 15.84 12.59 -8.53
C LEU A 244 15.85 13.33 -9.87
N GLN A 245 15.46 12.63 -10.93
CA GLN A 245 15.30 13.20 -12.26
C GLN A 245 13.94 12.79 -12.83
N LEU A 246 13.17 13.77 -13.30
CA LEU A 246 11.88 13.54 -13.94
C LEU A 246 11.60 14.58 -15.01
N ASP A 247 10.74 14.22 -15.96
CA ASP A 247 10.13 15.15 -16.89
C ASP A 247 8.71 15.47 -16.38
N PHE A 248 8.37 16.76 -16.29
CA PHE A 248 7.08 17.24 -15.78
C PHE A 248 6.42 18.22 -16.75
N ALA A 249 5.11 18.15 -16.87
CA ALA A 249 4.27 19.09 -17.61
C ALA A 249 3.00 19.38 -16.81
N ALA A 250 2.56 20.63 -16.85
CA ALA A 250 1.35 21.09 -16.18
C ALA A 250 0.12 21.01 -17.10
N SER A 251 -0.41 22.14 -17.57
CA SER A 251 -1.69 22.18 -18.30
C SER A 251 -1.53 22.05 -19.83
N CYS A 252 -0.33 22.17 -20.37
CA CYS A 252 -0.08 22.22 -21.82
C CYS A 252 -0.90 23.31 -22.52
N SER A 253 -0.97 24.51 -21.93
CA SER A 253 -1.76 25.65 -22.42
C SER A 253 -3.28 25.43 -22.46
N VAL A 254 -3.81 24.41 -21.76
CA VAL A 254 -5.26 24.25 -21.58
C VAL A 254 -5.81 25.29 -20.59
N THR A 255 -5.02 25.70 -19.61
CA THR A 255 -5.37 26.77 -18.67
C THR A 255 -4.14 27.55 -18.22
N ASP A 256 -4.32 28.86 -18.05
CA ASP A 256 -3.31 29.78 -17.50
C ASP A 256 -3.41 29.92 -15.97
N SER A 257 -4.12 28.99 -15.31
CA SER A 257 -4.23 29.00 -13.85
C SER A 257 -2.86 28.80 -13.19
N CYS A 258 -2.54 29.63 -12.21
CA CYS A 258 -1.33 29.49 -11.41
C CYS A 258 -1.55 28.47 -10.29
N TYR A 259 -0.83 27.35 -10.34
CA TYR A 259 -0.83 26.30 -9.32
C TYR A 259 0.54 25.63 -9.24
N ALA A 260 0.77 24.88 -8.18
CA ALA A 260 1.99 24.08 -8.00
C ALA A 260 1.65 22.68 -7.53
N ILE A 261 2.48 21.70 -7.90
CA ILE A 261 2.40 20.34 -7.40
C ILE A 261 3.48 20.15 -6.32
N GLU A 262 3.09 19.57 -5.20
CA GLU A 262 4.01 19.30 -4.09
C GLU A 262 4.82 18.03 -4.38
N LEU A 263 6.12 18.10 -4.13
CA LEU A 263 7.03 16.96 -4.19
C LEU A 263 7.48 16.63 -2.78
N GLU A 264 7.12 15.45 -2.30
CA GLU A 264 7.30 15.02 -0.92
C GLU A 264 8.08 13.70 -0.84
N TYR A 265 8.64 13.44 0.34
CA TYR A 265 9.28 12.18 0.70
C TYR A 265 8.80 11.71 2.07
N SER A 266 9.00 10.42 2.32
CA SER A 266 8.73 9.74 3.59
C SER A 266 9.89 8.80 3.90
N VAL A 267 10.22 8.65 5.18
CA VAL A 267 11.18 7.65 5.69
C VAL A 267 10.54 6.66 6.66
N ASP A 268 9.21 6.65 6.74
CA ASP A 268 8.40 5.85 7.67
C ASP A 268 7.22 5.15 6.98
N LEU A 269 7.44 4.66 5.75
CA LEU A 269 6.47 3.92 4.94
C LEU A 269 5.20 4.71 4.57
N GLY A 270 5.29 6.04 4.53
CA GLY A 270 4.22 6.95 4.14
C GLY A 270 3.31 7.35 5.28
N LEU A 271 3.70 7.10 6.54
CA LEU A 271 2.97 7.55 7.72
C LEU A 271 3.08 9.07 7.87
N THR A 272 4.24 9.64 7.56
CA THR A 272 4.45 11.09 7.51
C THR A 272 5.13 11.53 6.22
N TRP A 273 4.69 12.67 5.69
CA TRP A 273 5.21 13.26 4.45
C TRP A 273 5.84 14.62 4.74
N GLN A 274 6.96 14.88 4.07
CA GLN A 274 7.68 16.14 4.15
C GLN A 274 8.11 16.59 2.76
N SER A 275 8.17 17.90 2.52
CA SER A 275 8.63 18.43 1.23
C SER A 275 10.10 18.09 0.97
N VAL A 276 10.39 17.59 -0.24
CA VAL A 276 11.75 17.23 -0.68
C VAL A 276 12.66 18.45 -0.72
N VAL A 277 12.12 19.59 -1.15
CA VAL A 277 12.81 20.88 -1.16
C VAL A 277 12.12 21.79 -0.17
N ARG A 278 12.89 22.46 0.68
CA ARG A 278 12.40 23.48 1.63
C ARG A 278 12.79 24.87 1.13
N ASP A 279 12.03 25.89 1.53
CA ASP A 279 12.39 27.27 1.21
C ASP A 279 13.77 27.61 1.78
N CYS A 280 14.66 28.09 0.91
CA CYS A 280 15.95 28.65 1.30
C CYS A 280 16.05 30.04 0.66
N LEU A 281 15.82 31.08 1.47
CA LEU A 281 15.75 32.46 1.00
C LEU A 281 17.01 33.24 1.40
N PRO A 282 17.36 34.34 0.70
CA PRO A 282 18.51 35.18 1.03
C PRO A 282 18.51 35.77 2.44
N THR A 283 17.36 35.79 3.11
CA THR A 283 17.23 36.22 4.50
C THR A 283 17.82 35.22 5.49
N ASN A 284 17.95 33.96 5.10
CA ASN A 284 18.58 32.93 5.91
C ASN A 284 20.07 32.81 5.55
N VAL A 285 20.94 33.23 6.47
CA VAL A 285 22.39 33.21 6.31
C VAL A 285 22.99 31.80 6.21
N GLU A 286 22.24 30.76 6.59
CA GLU A 286 22.66 29.36 6.51
C GLU A 286 22.40 28.75 5.12
N CYS A 287 21.70 29.46 4.23
CA CYS A 287 21.41 29.02 2.87
C CYS A 287 22.58 29.23 1.92
N ASN A 288 23.21 28.14 1.48
CA ASN A 288 24.25 28.18 0.44
C ASN A 288 23.69 28.28 -0.99
N ARG A 289 22.43 27.91 -1.19
CA ARG A 289 21.70 28.02 -2.47
C ARG A 289 20.28 28.50 -2.18
N TYR A 290 19.75 29.34 -3.06
CA TYR A 290 18.41 29.90 -2.91
C TYR A 290 17.42 29.20 -3.82
N HIS A 291 16.32 28.74 -3.25
CA HIS A 291 15.25 28.06 -3.96
C HIS A 291 13.95 28.13 -3.17
N LEU A 292 12.84 28.06 -3.90
CA LEU A 292 11.51 27.90 -3.32
C LEU A 292 11.17 26.41 -3.22
N GLN A 293 10.36 26.04 -2.23
CA GLN A 293 9.80 24.70 -2.03
C GLN A 293 8.89 24.29 -3.20
N ARG A 294 8.13 25.24 -3.76
CA ARG A 294 7.25 25.01 -4.91
C ARG A 294 8.05 24.99 -6.21
N ILE A 295 8.59 23.82 -6.54
CA ILE A 295 9.41 23.64 -7.74
C ILE A 295 8.55 23.31 -8.98
N LEU A 296 7.45 22.57 -8.84
CA LEU A 296 6.60 22.13 -9.95
C LEU A 296 5.47 23.11 -10.23
N VAL A 297 5.81 24.31 -10.72
CA VAL A 297 4.84 25.41 -10.96
C VAL A 297 4.27 25.37 -12.38
N SER A 298 2.98 25.67 -12.52
CA SER A 298 2.22 25.47 -13.77
C SER A 298 2.63 26.37 -14.93
N ASP A 299 3.15 27.56 -14.64
CA ASP A 299 3.57 28.56 -15.62
C ASP A 299 4.92 28.21 -16.25
N THR A 300 5.94 27.93 -15.42
CA THR A 300 7.30 27.57 -15.85
C THR A 300 7.31 26.20 -16.51
N PHE A 301 6.55 25.25 -15.95
CA PHE A 301 6.46 23.87 -16.43
C PHE A 301 5.18 23.61 -17.22
N ASN A 302 4.67 24.62 -17.94
CA ASN A 302 3.46 24.48 -18.74
C ASN A 302 3.54 23.32 -19.75
N LYS A 303 4.73 23.08 -20.33
CA LYS A 303 5.05 21.94 -21.21
C LYS A 303 6.16 21.08 -20.59
N TRP A 304 6.34 19.90 -21.16
CA TRP A 304 7.36 18.93 -20.75
C TRP A 304 8.74 19.57 -20.57
N THR A 305 9.21 19.55 -19.33
CA THR A 305 10.51 20.10 -18.95
C THR A 305 11.16 19.16 -17.95
N ARG A 306 12.47 18.97 -18.11
CA ARG A 306 13.28 18.11 -17.25
C ARG A 306 13.69 18.83 -15.98
N ILE A 307 13.59 18.13 -14.85
CA ILE A 307 14.03 18.58 -13.54
C ILE A 307 15.03 17.56 -13.00
N ILE A 308 16.13 18.05 -12.43
CA ILE A 308 17.17 17.24 -11.79
C ILE A 308 17.45 17.84 -10.42
N LEU A 309 17.33 17.03 -9.38
CA LEU A 309 17.50 17.44 -7.99
C LEU A 309 18.45 16.47 -7.28
N PRO A 310 19.62 16.92 -6.79
CA PRO A 310 20.37 16.12 -5.84
C PRO A 310 19.53 15.95 -4.57
N LEU A 311 19.42 14.72 -4.06
CA LEU A 311 18.57 14.46 -2.91
C LEU A 311 19.21 15.00 -1.62
N PRO A 312 18.49 15.82 -0.83
CA PRO A 312 19.06 16.39 0.38
C PRO A 312 19.44 15.35 1.45
N PRO A 313 20.38 15.64 2.36
CA PRO A 313 20.82 14.69 3.37
C PRO A 313 19.71 14.14 4.27
N TYR A 314 18.64 14.90 4.50
CA TYR A 314 17.51 14.47 5.34
C TYR A 314 16.60 13.42 4.68
N THR A 315 16.75 13.16 3.38
CA THR A 315 16.04 12.08 2.69
C THR A 315 16.81 10.76 2.72
N LYS A 316 18.06 10.75 3.20
CA LYS A 316 18.89 9.55 3.29
C LYS A 316 18.26 8.54 4.25
N SER A 317 18.06 7.32 3.77
CA SER A 317 17.51 6.22 4.56
C SER A 317 17.83 4.87 3.91
N ILE A 318 17.67 3.80 4.68
CA ILE A 318 17.85 2.43 4.20
C ILE A 318 16.52 1.92 3.63
N ALA A 319 16.59 1.26 2.46
CA ALA A 319 15.46 0.63 1.77
C ALA A 319 14.84 -0.51 2.57
#